data_AF-A0A067BNF3-F1
#
_entry.id   AF-A0A067BNF3-F1
#
_cell.length_a   1.000
_cell.length_b   1.000
_cell.length_c   1.000
_cell.angle_alpha   90.00
_cell.angle_beta   90.00
_cell.angle_gamma   90.00
#
_symmetry.space_group_name_H-M   'P 1'
#
loop_
_entity.id
_entity.type
_entity.pdbx_description
1 polymer ?
#
loop_
_entity_poly.entity_id
_entity_poly.type
_entity_poly.pdbx_seq_one_letter_code
_entity_poly.pdbx_strand_id
1 'polypeptide(L)'
;MIMHPWNDPIVLRRSWCVFEVYVAVTLGARFEIALARDQEATFLNDMADEGAIHGMLATIKSEDSETTVPSDRDGIFYLIRAETSFIAVDRLIFSTLSNWIKTTLESSIGA
;
A
#
# COMPACT_ATOMS: atom_id res chain seq x y z
N MET A 1 5.94 -5.59 -3.74
CA MET A 1 4.60 -5.98 -3.26
C MET A 1 3.65 -6.09 -4.44
N ILE A 2 2.76 -7.08 -4.45
CA ILE A 2 1.71 -7.18 -5.48
C ILE A 2 0.49 -6.39 -5.00
N MET A 3 0.13 -5.33 -5.72
CA MET A 3 -1.09 -4.57 -5.45
C MET A 3 -2.25 -5.27 -6.17
N HIS A 4 -3.13 -5.91 -5.41
CA HIS A 4 -4.28 -6.62 -5.95
C HIS A 4 -5.42 -6.66 -4.93
N PRO A 5 -6.67 -6.43 -5.35
CA PRO A 5 -7.01 -5.63 -6.52
C PRO A 5 -6.45 -4.20 -6.37
N TRP A 6 -6.29 -3.48 -7.48
CA TRP A 6 -5.63 -2.16 -7.43
C TRP A 6 -6.41 -1.15 -6.58
N ASN A 7 -7.74 -1.16 -6.69
CA ASN A 7 -8.67 -0.23 -6.04
C ASN A 7 -9.04 -0.60 -4.59
N ASP A 8 -8.69 -1.80 -4.13
CA ASP A 8 -8.85 -2.23 -2.74
C ASP A 8 -7.72 -3.21 -2.37
N PRO A 9 -6.51 -2.72 -2.09
CA PRO A 9 -5.32 -3.56 -1.96
C PRO A 9 -5.39 -4.50 -0.75
N ILE A 10 -5.94 -5.71 -0.94
CA ILE A 10 -6.15 -6.68 0.15
C ILE A 10 -4.85 -7.08 0.84
N VAL A 11 -3.71 -6.92 0.16
CA VAL A 11 -2.39 -7.16 0.75
C VAL A 11 -2.13 -6.27 1.97
N LEU A 12 -2.66 -5.04 2.01
CA LEU A 12 -2.52 -4.14 3.15
C LEU A 12 -3.46 -4.44 4.32
N ARG A 13 -4.35 -5.44 4.16
CA ARG A 13 -5.06 -6.04 5.30
C ARG A 13 -4.20 -7.06 6.05
N ARG A 14 -2.99 -7.37 5.56
CA ARG A 14 -2.05 -8.29 6.21
C ARG A 14 -1.02 -7.51 7.01
N SER A 15 -0.92 -7.77 8.32
CA SER A 15 -0.01 -7.01 9.20
C SER A 15 1.45 -7.07 8.76
N TRP A 16 1.88 -8.22 8.22
CA TRP A 16 3.23 -8.36 7.66
C TRP A 16 3.48 -7.46 6.44
N CYS A 17 2.50 -7.31 5.53
CA CYS A 17 2.65 -6.45 4.36
C CYS A 17 2.70 -4.96 4.75
N VAL A 18 1.87 -4.54 5.71
CA VAL A 18 1.97 -3.20 6.30
C VAL A 18 3.37 -2.96 6.87
N PHE A 19 3.88 -3.93 7.63
CA PHE A 19 5.20 -3.85 8.23
C PHE A 19 6.33 -3.81 7.18
N GLU A 20 6.24 -4.60 6.11
CA GLU A 20 7.19 -4.58 4.99
C GLU A 20 7.30 -3.20 4.35
N VAL A 21 6.16 -2.53 4.09
CA VAL A 21 6.16 -1.17 3.52
C VAL A 21 6.82 -0.20 4.50
N TYR A 22 6.41 -0.24 5.77
CA TYR A 22 6.95 0.63 6.81
C TYR A 22 8.47 0.49 6.94
N VAL A 23 8.98 -0.73 7.09
CA VAL A 23 10.41 -1.01 7.24
C VAL A 23 11.18 -0.64 5.98
N ALA A 24 10.70 -1.03 4.80
CA ALA A 24 11.41 -0.75 3.55
C ALA A 24 11.58 0.75 3.32
N VAL A 25 10.51 1.53 3.47
CA VAL A 25 10.55 2.98 3.26
C VAL A 25 11.36 3.68 4.35
N THR A 26 11.18 3.30 5.62
CA THR A 26 11.89 3.91 6.75
C THR A 26 13.40 3.67 6.69
N LEU A 27 13.84 2.51 6.20
CA LEU A 27 15.25 2.17 6.04
C LEU A 27 15.84 2.60 4.69
N GLY A 28 15.07 3.28 3.83
CA GLY A 28 15.51 3.68 2.49
C GLY A 28 15.80 2.51 1.56
N ALA A 29 15.22 1.34 1.81
CA ALA A 29 15.31 0.19 0.92
C ALA A 29 14.45 0.41 -0.33
N ARG A 30 14.84 -0.23 -1.44
CA ARG A 30 14.03 -0.24 -2.67
C ARG A 30 12.73 -0.99 -2.41
N PHE A 31 11.62 -0.28 -2.48
CA PHE A 31 10.28 -0.84 -2.40
C PHE A 31 9.57 -0.67 -3.74
N GLU A 32 9.16 -1.79 -4.35
CA GLU A 32 8.48 -1.79 -5.63
C GLU A 32 7.08 -2.37 -5.52
N ILE A 33 6.17 -1.87 -6.34
CA ILE A 33 4.80 -2.35 -6.45
C ILE A 33 4.59 -2.85 -7.87
N ALA A 34 3.95 -4.01 -7.98
CA ALA A 34 3.55 -4.59 -9.25
C ALA A 34 2.05 -4.88 -9.26
N LEU A 35 1.42 -4.73 -10.42
CA LEU A 35 0.04 -5.15 -10.67
C LEU A 35 0.03 -6.54 -11.31
N ALA A 36 -1.03 -7.29 -11.04
CA ALA A 36 -1.35 -8.45 -11.87
C ALA A 36 -1.78 -7.98 -13.28
N ARG A 37 -1.55 -8.80 -14.31
CA ARG A 37 -1.78 -8.40 -15.72
C ARG A 37 -3.23 -7.98 -16.00
N ASP A 38 -4.18 -8.62 -15.34
CA ASP A 38 -5.62 -8.32 -15.44
C ASP A 38 -6.02 -7.04 -14.70
N GLN A 39 -5.18 -6.54 -13.78
CA GLN A 39 -5.40 -5.29 -13.06
C GLN A 39 -4.87 -4.07 -13.79
N GLU A 40 -3.89 -4.22 -14.69
CA GLU A 40 -3.26 -3.07 -15.38
C GLU A 40 -4.25 -2.29 -16.25
N ALA A 41 -5.03 -2.98 -17.08
CA ALA A 41 -6.04 -2.33 -17.91
C ALA A 41 -7.15 -1.68 -17.07
N THR A 42 -7.55 -2.34 -15.98
CA THR A 42 -8.55 -1.82 -15.03
C THR A 42 -8.04 -0.55 -14.35
N PHE A 43 -6.81 -0.58 -13.85
CA PHE A 43 -6.13 0.57 -13.26
C PHE A 43 -6.11 1.76 -14.23
N LEU A 44 -5.64 1.57 -15.46
CA LEU A 44 -5.55 2.67 -16.43
C LEU A 44 -6.92 3.26 -16.79
N ASN A 45 -7.95 2.41 -16.93
CA ASN A 45 -9.32 2.87 -17.20
C ASN A 45 -9.88 3.70 -16.04
N ASP A 46 -9.64 3.26 -14.81
CA ASP A 46 -10.16 3.93 -13.62
C ASP A 46 -9.48 5.29 -13.35
N MET A 47 -8.31 5.56 -13.94
CA MET A 47 -7.64 6.87 -13.84
C MET A 47 -8.37 7.99 -14.57
N ALA A 48 -9.40 7.68 -15.36
CA ALA A 48 -10.32 8.68 -15.90
C ALA A 48 -11.26 9.26 -14.83
N ASP A 49 -11.43 8.57 -13.69
CA ASP A 49 -12.21 9.04 -12.54
C ASP A 49 -11.30 9.74 -11.52
N GLU A 50 -11.55 11.04 -11.29
CA GLU A 50 -10.84 11.88 -10.33
C GLU A 50 -10.87 11.31 -8.90
N GLY A 51 -11.93 10.55 -8.56
CA GLY A 51 -12.11 9.93 -7.26
C GLY A 51 -11.37 8.60 -7.06
N ALA A 52 -10.89 7.95 -8.11
CA ALA A 52 -10.46 6.55 -8.04
C ALA A 52 -9.27 6.33 -7.10
N ILE A 53 -8.28 7.23 -7.14
CA ILE A 53 -7.11 7.17 -6.23
C ILE A 53 -7.54 7.38 -4.78
N HIS A 54 -8.39 8.37 -4.52
CA HIS A 54 -8.88 8.66 -3.18
C HIS A 54 -9.76 7.53 -2.64
N GLY A 55 -10.57 6.92 -3.50
CA GLY A 55 -11.37 5.74 -3.17
C GLY A 55 -10.48 4.58 -2.73
N MET A 56 -9.41 4.30 -3.48
CA MET A 56 -8.43 3.28 -3.11
C MET A 56 -7.72 3.58 -1.78
N LEU A 57 -7.23 4.81 -1.59
CA LEU A 57 -6.56 5.21 -0.34
C LEU A 57 -7.49 5.11 0.87
N ALA A 58 -8.80 5.36 0.68
CA ALA A 58 -9.80 5.27 1.74
C ALA A 58 -10.06 3.83 2.22
N THR A 59 -9.67 2.80 1.47
CA THR A 59 -9.83 1.40 1.92
C THR A 59 -8.69 0.93 2.83
N ILE A 60 -7.64 1.74 2.99
CA ILE A 60 -6.44 1.40 3.73
C ILE A 60 -6.52 1.96 5.14
N LYS A 61 -6.39 1.05 6.11
CA LYS A 61 -6.21 1.38 7.53
C LYS A 61 -5.32 0.32 8.17
N SER A 62 -4.05 0.65 8.39
CA SER A 62 -3.05 -0.30 8.87
C SER A 62 -3.36 -0.89 10.24
N GLU A 63 -4.08 -0.15 11.09
CA GLU A 63 -4.52 -0.64 12.41
C GLU A 63 -5.57 -1.76 12.32
N ASP A 64 -6.25 -1.90 11.17
CA ASP A 64 -7.23 -2.98 10.93
C ASP A 64 -6.57 -4.22 10.29
N SER A 65 -5.24 -4.23 10.14
CA SER A 65 -4.53 -5.37 9.54
C SER A 65 -4.43 -6.58 10.46
N GLU A 66 -4.48 -7.77 9.86
CA GLU A 66 -4.51 -9.06 10.56
C GLU A 66 -3.43 -10.03 10.05
N THR A 67 -3.18 -11.07 10.82
CA THR A 67 -2.33 -12.21 10.43
C THR A 67 -2.80 -13.47 11.15
N THR A 68 -2.52 -14.64 10.58
CA THR A 68 -2.96 -15.93 11.14
C THR A 68 -2.22 -16.31 12.42
N VAL A 69 -1.04 -15.73 12.67
CA VAL A 69 -0.23 -15.94 13.86
C VAL A 69 -0.44 -14.74 14.80
N PRO A 70 -1.22 -14.86 15.90
CA PRO A 70 -1.57 -13.72 16.74
C PRO A 70 -0.37 -12.99 17.34
N SER A 71 0.69 -13.72 17.71
CA SER A 71 1.90 -13.13 18.26
C SER A 71 2.64 -12.23 17.28
N ASP A 72 2.56 -12.51 15.97
CA ASP A 72 3.15 -11.64 14.94
C ASP A 72 2.41 -10.30 14.91
N ARG A 73 1.08 -10.35 14.95
CA ARG A 73 0.25 -9.14 15.00
C ARG A 73 0.61 -8.30 16.21
N ASP A 74 0.62 -8.93 17.39
CA ASP A 74 0.85 -8.22 18.65
C ASP A 74 2.27 -7.61 18.67
N GLY A 75 3.28 -8.33 18.16
CA GLY A 75 4.65 -7.83 18.03
C GLY A 75 4.77 -6.66 17.07
N ILE A 76 4.17 -6.74 15.88
CA ILE A 76 4.18 -5.67 14.88
C ILE A 76 3.45 -4.43 15.43
N PHE A 77 2.28 -4.62 16.05
CA PHE A 77 1.49 -3.52 16.60
C PHE A 77 2.20 -2.83 17.77
N TYR A 78 2.86 -3.61 18.63
CA TYR A 78 3.70 -3.08 19.69
C TYR A 78 4.83 -2.24 19.13
N LEU A 79 5.57 -2.74 18.14
CA LEU A 79 6.67 -2.02 17.49
C LEU A 79 6.18 -0.70 16.85
N ILE A 80 5.10 -0.75 16.07
CA ILE A 80 4.54 0.45 15.41
C ILE A 80 4.17 1.51 16.46
N ARG A 81 3.55 1.12 17.58
CA ARG A 81 3.17 2.05 18.65
C ARG A 81 4.36 2.57 19.47
N ALA A 82 5.44 1.80 19.55
CA ALA A 82 6.66 2.20 20.26
C ALA A 82 7.51 3.19 19.45
N GLU A 83 7.65 2.96 18.14
CA GLU A 83 8.53 3.74 17.26
C GLU A 83 7.81 4.88 16.51
N THR A 84 6.49 4.78 16.34
CA THR A 84 5.69 5.72 15.54
C THR A 84 4.20 5.68 15.92
N SER A 85 3.29 5.72 14.95
CA SER A 85 1.85 5.51 15.11
C SER A 85 1.25 4.93 13.83
N PHE A 86 0.09 4.27 13.95
CA PHE A 86 -0.65 3.79 12.78
C PHE A 86 -1.03 4.92 11.81
N ILE A 87 -1.36 6.10 12.32
CA ILE A 87 -1.65 7.28 11.48
C ILE A 87 -0.43 7.67 10.63
N ALA A 88 0.77 7.61 11.20
CA ALA A 88 2.00 7.89 10.46
C ALA A 88 2.31 6.79 9.44
N VAL A 89 2.06 5.52 9.77
CA VAL A 89 2.18 4.39 8.85
C VAL A 89 1.22 4.52 7.68
N ASP A 90 -0.05 4.86 7.92
CA ASP A 90 -1.04 5.09 6.86
C ASP A 90 -0.60 6.21 5.92
N ARG A 91 -0.14 7.34 6.45
CA ARG A 91 0.40 8.45 5.64
C ARG A 91 1.61 8.02 4.80
N LEU A 92 2.51 7.22 5.38
CA LEU A 92 3.67 6.68 4.67
C LEU A 92 3.22 5.76 3.53
N ILE A 93 2.27 4.86 3.78
CA ILE A 93 1.69 4.00 2.76
C ILE A 93 1.04 4.85 1.66
N PHE A 94 0.21 5.83 2.01
CA PHE A 94 -0.45 6.70 1.03
C PHE A 94 0.56 7.39 0.13
N SER A 95 1.61 7.99 0.70
CA SER A 95 2.67 8.63 -0.08
C SER A 95 3.39 7.64 -1.00
N THR A 96 3.63 6.41 -0.53
CA THR A 96 4.28 5.35 -1.31
C THR A 96 3.42 4.94 -2.49
N LEU A 97 2.11 4.72 -2.27
CA LEU A 97 1.17 4.34 -3.31
C LEU A 97 0.95 5.47 -4.33
N SER A 98 0.76 6.71 -3.87
CA SER A 98 0.59 7.86 -4.75
C SER A 98 1.82 8.11 -5.62
N ASN A 99 3.02 7.98 -5.06
CA ASN A 99 4.26 8.08 -5.82
C ASN A 99 4.36 6.97 -6.88
N TRP A 100 4.04 5.72 -6.50
CA TRP A 100 4.02 4.62 -7.45
C TRP A 100 3.03 4.86 -8.60
N ILE A 101 1.77 5.22 -8.30
CA ILE A 101 0.74 5.55 -9.31
C ILE A 101 1.26 6.61 -10.29
N LYS A 102 1.83 7.70 -9.75
CA LYS A 102 2.41 8.77 -10.56
C LYS A 102 3.47 8.23 -11.51
N THR A 103 4.45 7.48 -11.00
CA THR A 103 5.55 6.95 -11.82
C THR A 103 5.07 5.94 -12.87
N THR A 104 4.06 5.13 -12.55
CA THR A 104 3.45 4.19 -13.49
C THR A 104 2.73 4.91 -14.62
N LEU A 105 1.97 5.98 -14.31
CA LEU A 105 1.28 6.79 -15.31
C LEU A 105 2.23 7.57 -16.22
N GLU A 106 3.28 8.16 -15.65
CA GLU A 106 4.33 8.83 -16.43
C GLU A 106 4.99 7.85 -17.41
N SER A 107 5.20 6.61 -16.97
CA SER A 107 5.78 5.55 -17.82
C SER A 107 4.82 5.08 -18.93
N SER A 108 3.50 5.10 -18.70
CA SER A 108 2.51 4.68 -19.71
C SER A 108 2.26 5.74 -20.80
N ILE A 109 2.57 7.02 -20.54
CA ILE A 109 2.43 8.09 -21.53
C ILE A 109 3.62 8.11 -22.52
N GLY A 110 4.79 7.64 -22.08
CA GLY A 110 6.01 7.58 -22.89
C GLY A 110 6.21 6.29 -23.68
N ALA A 111 5.29 5.32 -23.56
CA ALA A 111 5.27 4.03 -24.25
C ALA A 111 4.38 4.09 -25.50
#